data_AF-A0A2S0LAM4-F1
#
_entry.id   AF-A0A2S0LAM4-F1
#
_cell.length_a   1.000
_cell.length_b   1.000
_cell.length_c   1.000
_cell.angle_alpha   90.00
_cell.angle_beta   90.00
_cell.angle_gamma   90.00
#
_symmetry.space_group_name_H-M   'P 1'
#
loop_
_entity.id
_entity.type
_entity.pdbx_description
1 polymer ?
#
loop_
_entity_poly.entity_id
_entity_poly.type
_entity_poly.pdbx_seq_one_letter_code
_entity_poly.pdbx_strand_id
1 'polypeptide(L)'
;MKIKLLLLPALLVSMSLFGQNSFEKLEANKEIASTIVSQKMFQMLSKIDSKDAEAKEFMEIANKLKGMKVFTTENPAAASLIKAEALQYVKTAALTELMRVKDNAQNVKFYTKGGSNNSDNVQELLMIAEPSESSKQTVLLSLTGDISLSKLGILTKNMNLPQEVKDIK
;
A
#
# COMPACT_ATOMS: atom_id res chain seq x y z
N MET A 1 -19.20 -31.29 -54.67
CA MET A 1 -18.05 -30.39 -54.47
C MET A 1 -18.23 -29.67 -53.13
N LYS A 2 -17.38 -30.04 -52.15
CA LYS A 2 -16.98 -29.31 -50.93
C LYS A 2 -18.05 -28.55 -50.11
N ILE A 3 -18.63 -29.27 -49.14
CA ILE A 3 -19.11 -28.70 -47.87
C ILE A 3 -17.89 -28.29 -47.05
N LYS A 4 -17.76 -27.00 -46.67
CA LYS A 4 -17.14 -26.53 -45.42
C LYS A 4 -17.67 -25.14 -45.06
N LEU A 5 -18.86 -25.10 -44.48
CA LEU A 5 -19.30 -24.01 -43.62
C LEU A 5 -18.58 -24.19 -42.27
N LEU A 6 -17.38 -23.63 -42.14
CA LEU A 6 -16.67 -23.62 -40.86
C LEU A 6 -17.09 -22.36 -40.10
N LEU A 7 -18.25 -22.45 -39.43
CA LEU A 7 -18.62 -21.54 -38.35
C LEU A 7 -17.60 -21.77 -37.22
N LEU A 8 -16.64 -20.87 -37.07
CA LEU A 8 -15.78 -20.82 -35.91
C LEU A 8 -16.52 -19.97 -34.86
N PRO A 9 -17.05 -20.53 -33.76
CA PRO A 9 -17.44 -19.69 -32.65
C PRO A 9 -16.13 -19.16 -32.07
N ALA A 10 -15.84 -17.89 -32.31
CA ALA A 10 -14.80 -17.17 -31.57
C ALA A 10 -15.24 -17.21 -30.10
N LEU A 11 -14.72 -18.19 -29.37
CA LEU A 11 -14.91 -18.35 -27.94
C LEU A 11 -14.44 -17.04 -27.30
N LEU A 12 -15.41 -16.23 -26.88
CA LEU A 12 -15.23 -15.17 -25.92
C LEU A 12 -14.78 -15.81 -24.61
N VAL A 13 -13.50 -16.17 -24.53
CA VAL A 13 -12.84 -16.30 -23.23
C VAL A 13 -12.55 -14.88 -22.81
N SER A 14 -13.55 -14.23 -22.22
CA SER A 14 -13.32 -13.13 -21.30
C SER A 14 -12.36 -13.67 -20.25
N MET A 15 -11.07 -13.44 -20.46
CA MET A 15 -10.06 -13.69 -19.45
C MET A 15 -10.32 -12.68 -18.34
N SER A 16 -11.20 -13.07 -17.41
CA SER A 16 -11.37 -12.41 -16.13
C SER A 16 -10.10 -12.65 -15.32
N LEU A 17 -8.99 -11.98 -15.68
CA LEU A 17 -7.76 -11.90 -14.89
C LEU A 17 -7.91 -10.88 -13.74
N PHE A 18 -9.14 -10.60 -13.32
CA PHE A 18 -9.44 -9.73 -12.19
C PHE A 18 -9.50 -10.58 -10.93
N GLY A 19 -8.33 -11.00 -10.46
CA GLY A 19 -8.26 -11.82 -9.24
C GLY A 19 -6.88 -12.08 -8.67
N GLN A 20 -5.78 -11.60 -9.27
CA GLN A 20 -4.51 -11.59 -8.54
C GLN A 20 -4.66 -10.59 -7.40
N ASN A 21 -4.59 -11.06 -6.15
CA ASN A 21 -4.53 -10.16 -5.00
C ASN A 21 -3.40 -9.17 -5.27
N SER A 22 -3.69 -7.90 -5.01
CA SER A 22 -2.98 -6.78 -5.64
C SER A 22 -1.48 -6.66 -5.36
N PHE A 23 -0.89 -7.55 -4.54
CA PHE A 23 0.54 -7.61 -4.27
C PHE A 23 1.12 -9.03 -4.15
N GLU A 24 0.41 -10.08 -4.60
CA GLU A 24 0.88 -11.48 -4.50
C GLU A 24 2.27 -11.70 -5.12
N LYS A 25 2.55 -11.04 -6.26
CA LYS A 25 3.86 -11.12 -6.91
C LYS A 25 4.97 -10.51 -6.07
N LEU A 26 4.66 -9.51 -5.25
CA LEU A 26 5.63 -8.90 -4.34
C LEU A 26 5.91 -9.85 -3.18
N GLU A 27 4.86 -10.45 -2.61
CA GLU A 27 4.95 -11.43 -1.52
C GLU A 27 5.74 -12.69 -1.92
N ALA A 28 5.66 -13.11 -3.18
CA ALA A 28 6.38 -14.26 -3.71
C ALA A 28 7.86 -14.00 -4.06
N ASN A 29 8.29 -12.73 -4.09
CA ASN A 29 9.64 -12.36 -4.51
C ASN A 29 10.62 -12.40 -3.32
N LYS A 30 11.67 -13.21 -3.42
CA LYS A 30 12.68 -13.40 -2.37
C LYS A 30 13.51 -12.14 -2.06
N GLU A 31 13.61 -11.22 -3.02
CA GLU A 31 14.32 -9.95 -2.88
C GLU A 31 13.45 -8.86 -2.24
N ILE A 32 12.20 -9.19 -1.87
CA ILE A 32 11.24 -8.27 -1.25
C ILE A 32 10.91 -8.77 0.15
N ALA A 33 11.29 -7.98 1.16
CA ALA A 33 10.81 -8.21 2.52
C ALA A 33 9.35 -7.73 2.62
N SER A 34 8.48 -8.61 3.11
CA SER A 34 7.03 -8.38 3.18
C SER A 34 6.56 -8.47 4.64
N THR A 35 5.91 -7.42 5.13
CA THR A 35 5.26 -7.40 6.45
C THR A 35 3.77 -7.17 6.28
N ILE A 36 2.94 -8.12 6.70
CA ILE A 36 1.49 -8.09 6.54
C ILE A 36 0.84 -8.17 7.91
N VAL A 37 0.03 -7.17 8.22
CA VAL A 37 -0.71 -7.09 9.49
C VAL A 37 -2.19 -7.03 9.17
N SER A 38 -2.93 -8.01 9.69
CA SER A 38 -4.37 -8.11 9.53
C SER A 38 -5.12 -7.33 10.61
N GLN A 39 -6.39 -7.01 10.35
CA GLN A 39 -7.30 -6.44 11.35
C GLN A 39 -7.29 -7.21 12.68
N LYS A 40 -7.24 -8.54 12.64
CA LYS A 40 -7.22 -9.38 13.83
C LYS A 40 -6.00 -9.09 14.70
N MET A 41 -4.84 -8.85 14.09
CA MET A 41 -3.63 -8.47 14.84
C MET A 41 -3.79 -7.11 15.50
N PHE A 42 -4.33 -6.11 14.80
CA PHE A 42 -4.60 -4.80 15.39
C PHE A 42 -5.58 -4.87 16.56
N GLN A 43 -6.65 -5.66 16.44
CA GLN A 43 -7.63 -5.91 17.51
C GLN A 43 -7.04 -6.68 18.71
N MET A 44 -6.04 -7.53 18.47
CA MET A 44 -5.33 -8.23 19.55
C MET A 44 -4.44 -7.26 20.30
N LEU A 45 -3.66 -6.46 19.58
CA LEU A 45 -2.78 -5.46 20.17
C LEU A 45 -3.58 -4.41 20.96
N SER A 46 -4.76 -3.99 20.48
CA SER A 46 -5.51 -2.90 21.12
C SER A 46 -6.13 -3.25 22.47
N LYS A 47 -6.11 -4.54 22.82
CA LYS A 47 -6.52 -5.04 24.13
C LYS A 47 -5.36 -5.09 25.12
N ILE A 48 -4.12 -4.87 24.67
CA ILE A 48 -2.95 -4.77 25.53
C ILE A 48 -2.96 -3.35 26.12
N ASP A 49 -3.16 -3.27 27.42
CA ASP A 49 -3.21 -1.99 28.12
C ASP A 49 -1.81 -1.37 28.15
N SER A 50 -1.65 -0.22 27.48
CA SER A 50 -0.38 0.51 27.46
C SER A 50 -0.48 1.75 28.34
N LYS A 51 0.53 1.95 29.20
CA LYS A 51 0.66 3.15 30.05
C LYS A 51 1.24 4.35 29.29
N ASP A 52 1.66 4.15 28.05
CA ASP A 52 2.23 5.20 27.20
C ASP A 52 1.13 5.89 26.37
N ALA A 53 1.09 7.21 26.44
CA ALA A 53 0.12 8.04 25.74
C ALA A 53 0.25 7.92 24.21
N GLU A 54 1.47 7.80 23.69
CA GLU A 54 1.72 7.67 22.25
C GLU A 54 1.27 6.30 21.73
N ALA A 55 1.56 5.25 22.51
CA ALA A 55 1.07 3.90 22.23
C ALA A 55 -0.47 3.85 22.24
N LYS A 56 -1.13 4.55 23.17
CA LYS A 56 -2.59 4.61 23.24
C LYS A 56 -3.19 5.26 22.00
N GLU A 57 -2.63 6.37 21.54
CA GLU A 57 -3.08 7.04 20.32
C GLU A 57 -2.86 6.18 19.07
N PHE A 58 -1.73 5.46 18.99
CA PHE A 58 -1.50 4.47 17.94
C PHE A 58 -2.57 3.36 17.98
N MET A 59 -2.96 2.87 19.15
CA MET A 59 -3.99 1.83 19.29
C MET A 59 -5.38 2.28 18.83
N GLU A 60 -5.74 3.54 19.07
CA GLU A 60 -7.00 4.12 18.59
C GLU A 60 -7.05 4.18 17.06
N ILE A 61 -5.91 4.49 16.42
CA ILE A 61 -5.79 4.48 14.96
C ILE A 61 -5.81 3.04 14.43
N ALA A 62 -5.02 2.16 15.02
CA ALA A 62 -4.88 0.75 14.64
C ALA A 62 -6.23 0.00 14.66
N ASN A 63 -7.09 0.30 15.64
CA ASN A 63 -8.44 -0.28 15.74
C ASN A 63 -9.34 0.01 14.54
N LYS A 64 -9.07 1.09 13.81
CA LYS A 64 -9.82 1.50 12.62
C LYS A 64 -9.21 0.95 11.33
N LEU A 65 -8.05 0.32 11.40
CA LEU A 65 -7.39 -0.32 10.26
C LEU A 65 -7.98 -1.71 10.02
N LYS A 66 -8.26 -2.01 8.74
CA LYS A 66 -8.64 -3.34 8.25
C LYS A 66 -7.40 -4.16 7.85
N GLY A 67 -6.33 -3.50 7.44
CA GLY A 67 -5.12 -4.20 7.06
C GLY A 67 -4.00 -3.26 6.66
N MET A 68 -2.79 -3.80 6.79
CA MET A 68 -1.56 -3.12 6.45
C MET A 68 -0.62 -4.10 5.74
N LYS A 69 0.01 -3.63 4.68
CA LYS A 69 1.09 -4.33 3.99
C LYS A 69 2.26 -3.39 3.79
N VAL A 70 3.46 -3.85 4.10
CA VAL A 70 4.72 -3.14 3.86
C VAL A 70 5.61 -4.04 3.02
N PHE A 71 6.13 -3.50 1.92
CA PHE A 71 7.10 -4.16 1.05
C PHE A 71 8.35 -3.30 0.97
N THR A 72 9.51 -3.90 1.19
CA THR A 72 10.78 -3.18 1.17
C THR A 72 11.84 -3.96 0.42
N THR A 73 12.70 -3.24 -0.32
CA THR A 73 13.85 -3.84 -1.01
C THR A 73 14.93 -2.82 -1.28
N GLU A 74 16.18 -3.27 -1.31
CA GLU A 74 17.33 -2.50 -1.84
C GLU A 74 17.74 -2.98 -3.24
N ASN A 75 17.13 -4.06 -3.75
CA ASN A 75 17.42 -4.61 -5.06
C ASN A 75 16.75 -3.77 -6.16
N PRO A 76 17.48 -3.21 -7.14
CA PRO A 76 16.91 -2.33 -8.17
C PRO A 76 15.82 -2.98 -9.05
N ALA A 77 15.95 -4.27 -9.34
CA ALA A 77 14.95 -4.99 -10.14
C ALA A 77 13.67 -5.22 -9.34
N ALA A 78 13.80 -5.60 -8.06
CA ALA A 78 12.67 -5.73 -7.15
C ALA A 78 11.98 -4.37 -6.88
N ALA A 79 12.76 -3.29 -6.75
CA ALA A 79 12.24 -1.93 -6.61
C ALA A 79 11.37 -1.53 -7.82
N SER A 80 11.83 -1.86 -9.03
CA SER A 80 11.08 -1.61 -10.26
C SER A 80 9.76 -2.39 -10.29
N LEU A 81 9.77 -3.64 -9.82
CA LEU A 81 8.57 -4.46 -9.68
C LEU A 81 7.59 -3.87 -8.66
N ILE A 82 8.07 -3.47 -7.48
CA ILE A 82 7.26 -2.80 -6.44
C ILE A 82 6.55 -1.58 -7.04
N LYS A 83 7.29 -0.71 -7.73
CA LYS A 83 6.75 0.49 -8.35
C LYS A 83 5.70 0.16 -9.42
N ALA A 84 5.95 -0.85 -10.25
CA ALA A 84 5.03 -1.27 -11.30
C ALA A 84 3.71 -1.79 -10.71
N GLU A 85 3.77 -2.71 -9.74
CA GLU A 85 2.57 -3.27 -9.08
C GLU A 85 1.82 -2.19 -8.29
N ALA A 86 2.53 -1.27 -7.61
CA ALA A 86 1.91 -0.16 -6.90
C ALA A 86 1.16 0.79 -7.85
N LEU A 87 1.77 1.21 -8.96
CA LEU A 87 1.13 2.09 -9.95
C LEU A 87 -0.02 1.38 -10.68
N GLN A 88 0.08 0.06 -10.88
CA GLN A 88 -1.04 -0.73 -11.39
C GLN A 88 -2.19 -0.73 -10.38
N TYR A 89 -1.90 -0.93 -9.09
CA TYR A 89 -2.91 -0.90 -8.03
C TYR A 89 -3.61 0.45 -7.92
N VAL A 90 -2.85 1.57 -7.98
CA VAL A 90 -3.42 2.94 -8.02
C VAL A 90 -4.52 3.05 -9.08
N LYS A 91 -4.27 2.53 -10.28
CA LYS A 91 -5.25 2.55 -11.38
C LYS A 91 -6.43 1.64 -11.11
N THR A 92 -6.20 0.40 -10.69
CA THR A 92 -7.28 -0.59 -10.52
C THR A 92 -8.17 -0.29 -9.31
N ALA A 93 -7.60 0.26 -8.24
CA ALA A 93 -8.33 0.64 -7.04
C ALA A 93 -8.93 2.05 -7.11
N ALA A 94 -8.66 2.78 -8.21
CA ALA A 94 -9.05 4.17 -8.45
C ALA A 94 -8.60 5.11 -7.33
N LEU A 95 -7.31 5.03 -6.96
CA LEU A 95 -6.71 5.93 -5.98
C LEU A 95 -6.34 7.28 -6.62
N THR A 96 -6.52 8.36 -5.88
CA THR A 96 -6.14 9.72 -6.26
C THR A 96 -4.82 10.10 -5.61
N GLU A 97 -3.92 10.76 -6.34
CA GLU A 97 -2.70 11.33 -5.74
C GLU A 97 -3.09 12.43 -4.75
N LEU A 98 -2.69 12.27 -3.49
CA LEU A 98 -2.95 13.25 -2.42
C LEU A 98 -1.76 14.21 -2.29
N MET A 99 -0.55 13.65 -2.22
CA MET A 99 0.67 14.41 -1.98
C MET A 99 1.84 13.75 -2.69
N ARG A 100 2.78 14.56 -3.15
CA ARG A 100 4.07 14.13 -3.67
C ARG A 100 5.15 15.04 -3.12
N VAL A 101 6.17 14.44 -2.52
CA VAL A 101 7.40 15.12 -2.15
C VAL A 101 8.45 14.66 -3.15
N LYS A 102 9.05 15.62 -3.86
CA LYS A 102 10.14 15.37 -4.78
C LYS A 102 11.18 16.48 -4.65
N ASP A 103 12.31 16.15 -4.07
CA ASP A 103 13.50 17.00 -4.04
C ASP A 103 14.73 16.20 -4.49
N ASN A 104 15.92 16.77 -4.36
CA ASN A 104 17.16 16.11 -4.79
C ASN A 104 17.52 14.89 -3.93
N ALA A 105 16.95 14.76 -2.73
CA ALA A 105 17.24 13.71 -1.78
C ALA A 105 16.12 12.68 -1.67
N GLN A 106 14.86 13.01 -1.99
CA GLN A 106 13.70 12.19 -1.70
C GLN A 106 12.66 12.22 -2.84
N ASN A 107 12.03 11.07 -3.08
CA ASN A 107 10.87 10.96 -3.98
C ASN A 107 9.82 10.03 -3.36
N VAL A 108 8.80 10.64 -2.75
CA VAL A 108 7.73 9.96 -2.03
C VAL A 108 6.37 10.38 -2.59
N LYS A 109 5.48 9.41 -2.80
CA LYS A 109 4.13 9.63 -3.34
C LYS A 109 3.09 8.99 -2.44
N PHE A 110 2.01 9.73 -2.20
CA PHE A 110 0.85 9.29 -1.43
C PHE A 110 -0.39 9.29 -2.32
N TYR A 111 -1.11 8.18 -2.31
CA TYR A 111 -2.38 8.01 -3.01
C TYR A 111 -3.45 7.59 -2.01
N THR A 112 -4.68 8.05 -2.22
CA THR A 112 -5.79 7.76 -1.32
C THR A 112 -7.05 7.41 -2.07
N LYS A 113 -7.94 6.71 -1.37
CA LYS A 113 -9.34 6.52 -1.77
C LYS A 113 -10.25 7.23 -0.79
N GLY A 114 -11.04 8.19 -1.28
CA GLY A 114 -11.90 9.01 -0.43
C GLY A 114 -12.83 8.22 0.50
N GLY A 115 -13.05 8.74 1.70
CA GLY A 115 -14.06 8.27 2.64
C GLY A 115 -15.47 8.75 2.27
N SER A 116 -16.49 8.02 2.72
CA SER A 116 -17.88 8.31 2.35
C SER A 116 -18.47 9.59 2.97
N ASN A 117 -17.93 10.15 4.06
CA ASN A 117 -18.69 11.13 4.87
C ASN A 117 -17.91 12.28 5.56
N ASN A 118 -16.58 12.41 5.44
CA ASN A 118 -15.81 13.55 5.99
C ASN A 118 -14.55 13.79 5.16
N SER A 119 -14.16 15.05 4.94
CA SER A 119 -13.06 15.45 4.03
C SER A 119 -11.68 14.87 4.38
N ASP A 120 -11.47 14.50 5.65
CA ASP A 120 -10.13 14.22 6.18
C ASP A 120 -9.86 12.73 6.41
N ASN A 121 -10.85 11.85 6.20
CA ASN A 121 -10.71 10.41 6.36
C ASN A 121 -10.74 9.69 5.00
N VAL A 122 -9.88 8.69 4.85
CA VAL A 122 -9.74 7.89 3.62
C VAL A 122 -9.89 6.40 3.91
N GLN A 123 -10.42 5.66 2.93
CA GLN A 123 -10.64 4.22 3.04
C GLN A 123 -9.38 3.41 2.77
N GLU A 124 -8.51 3.97 1.94
CA GLU A 124 -7.24 3.36 1.54
C GLU A 124 -6.18 4.46 1.44
N LEU A 125 -4.97 4.12 1.86
CA LEU A 125 -3.75 4.90 1.65
C LEU A 125 -2.70 3.99 1.03
N LEU A 126 -2.07 4.45 -0.04
CA LEU A 126 -0.91 3.82 -0.64
C LEU A 126 0.24 4.83 -0.64
N MET A 127 1.40 4.43 -0.14
CA MET A 127 2.61 5.25 -0.17
C MET A 127 3.73 4.50 -0.89
N ILE A 128 4.44 5.21 -1.76
CA ILE A 128 5.62 4.72 -2.46
C ILE A 128 6.77 5.66 -2.12
N ALA A 129 7.82 5.15 -1.47
CA ALA A 129 9.08 5.85 -1.28
C ALA A 129 10.14 5.21 -2.20
N GLU A 130 10.70 6.00 -3.09
CA GLU A 130 11.80 5.58 -3.96
C GLU A 130 13.16 5.79 -3.26
N PRO A 131 14.23 5.12 -3.72
CA PRO A 131 15.57 5.32 -3.19
C PRO A 131 16.01 6.78 -3.28
N SER A 132 16.92 7.12 -2.40
CA SER A 132 17.28 8.44 -1.92
C SER A 132 18.80 8.47 -1.67
N GLU A 133 19.42 9.65 -1.61
CA GLU A 133 20.82 9.79 -1.22
C GLU A 133 21.10 9.24 0.20
N SER A 134 20.10 9.29 1.09
CA SER A 134 20.21 8.78 2.47
C SER A 134 19.75 7.33 2.63
N SER A 135 18.95 6.80 1.69
CA SER A 135 18.43 5.43 1.76
C SER A 135 18.37 4.77 0.39
N LYS A 136 18.99 3.59 0.28
CA LYS A 136 18.92 2.76 -0.94
C LYS A 136 17.62 1.97 -1.04
N GLN A 137 16.74 2.09 -0.05
CA GLN A 137 15.58 1.24 0.09
C GLN A 137 14.35 1.83 -0.64
N THR A 138 13.68 1.00 -1.42
CA THR A 138 12.33 1.27 -1.91
C THR A 138 11.32 0.73 -0.91
N VAL A 139 10.30 1.52 -0.59
CA VAL A 139 9.23 1.13 0.33
C VAL A 139 7.88 1.31 -0.37
N LEU A 140 7.04 0.28 -0.26
CA LEU A 140 5.62 0.36 -0.56
C LEU A 140 4.83 0.07 0.71
N LEU A 141 3.99 1.01 1.11
CA LEU A 141 3.06 0.87 2.22
C LEU A 141 1.64 0.91 1.66
N SER A 142 0.82 -0.06 2.06
CA SER A 142 -0.62 -0.09 1.82
C SER A 142 -1.35 -0.17 3.15
N LEU A 143 -2.26 0.76 3.40
CA LEU A 143 -3.18 0.76 4.53
C LEU A 143 -4.62 0.77 4.02
N THR A 144 -5.48 0.00 4.66
CA THR A 144 -6.92 -0.02 4.41
C THR A 144 -7.65 0.11 5.73
N GLY A 145 -8.76 0.85 5.78
CA GLY A 145 -9.46 1.13 7.05
C GLY A 145 -10.26 2.42 7.03
N ASP A 146 -10.55 2.98 8.20
CA ASP A 146 -10.95 4.38 8.38
C ASP A 146 -9.72 5.16 8.85
N ILE A 147 -9.00 5.74 7.89
CA ILE A 147 -7.68 6.34 8.12
C ILE A 147 -7.85 7.85 8.15
N SER A 148 -7.53 8.46 9.29
CA SER A 148 -7.52 9.93 9.41
C SER A 148 -6.19 10.49 8.90
N LEU A 149 -6.25 11.32 7.86
CA LEU A 149 -5.05 11.90 7.24
C LEU A 149 -4.26 12.80 8.20
N SER A 150 -4.96 13.48 9.11
CA SER A 150 -4.36 14.32 10.16
C SER A 150 -3.50 13.53 11.16
N LYS A 151 -3.73 12.21 11.29
CA LYS A 151 -2.97 11.32 12.16
C LYS A 151 -1.89 10.51 11.43
N LEU A 152 -1.65 10.75 10.14
CA LEU A 152 -0.64 10.04 9.36
C LEU A 152 0.77 10.19 9.91
N GLY A 153 1.14 11.37 10.42
CA GLY A 153 2.46 11.59 11.00
C GLY A 153 2.74 10.74 12.25
N ILE A 154 1.70 10.31 12.98
CA ILE A 154 1.83 9.42 14.13
C ILE A 154 2.00 7.96 13.67
N LEU A 155 1.27 7.59 12.60
CA LEU A 155 1.40 6.28 11.96
C LEU A 155 2.82 6.07 11.41
N THR A 156 3.37 7.03 10.69
CA THR A 156 4.70 6.88 10.05
C THR A 156 5.85 6.81 11.06
N LYS A 157 5.75 7.52 12.20
CA LYS A 157 6.77 7.52 13.27
C LYS A 157 6.84 6.22 14.05
N ASN A 158 5.68 5.67 14.40
CA ASN A 158 5.56 4.45 15.21
C ASN A 158 5.67 3.16 14.38
N MET A 159 5.54 3.28 13.06
CA MET A 159 5.91 2.20 12.16
C MET A 159 7.42 2.23 11.94
N ASN A 160 8.05 1.06 11.93
CA ASN A 160 9.50 0.90 11.73
C ASN A 160 9.91 1.17 10.25
N LEU A 161 9.33 2.21 9.65
CA LEU A 161 9.61 2.69 8.30
C LEU A 161 10.96 3.43 8.30
N PRO A 162 11.64 3.50 7.13
CA PRO A 162 12.88 4.27 6.99
C PRO A 162 12.71 5.71 7.48
N GLN A 163 13.80 6.26 8.03
CA GLN A 163 13.79 7.55 8.74
C GLN A 163 13.25 8.70 7.88
N GLU A 164 13.40 8.61 6.56
CA GLU A 164 12.93 9.60 5.59
C GLU A 164 11.41 9.83 5.65
N VAL A 165 10.64 8.82 6.05
CA VAL A 165 9.17 8.92 6.16
C VAL A 165 8.75 9.57 7.49
N LYS A 166 9.63 9.55 8.49
CA LYS A 166 9.37 10.10 9.84
C LYS A 166 9.55 11.61 9.91
N ASP A 167 10.32 12.17 8.98
CA ASP A 167 10.68 13.58 8.91
C ASP A 167 9.75 14.45 8.04
N ILE A 168 8.70 13.85 7.47
CA ILE A 168 7.66 14.58 6.73
C ILE A 168 6.81 15.35 7.76
N LYS A 169 7.19 16.60 8.01
CA LYS A 169 6.48 17.57 8.86
C LYS A 169 5.39 18.31 8.12
#